data_AF-A0A5N6HZF2-F1
#
_entry.id   AF-A0A5N6HZF2-F1
#
_cell.length_a   1.000
_cell.length_b   1.000
_cell.length_c   1.000
_cell.angle_alpha   90.00
_cell.angle_beta   90.00
_cell.angle_gamma   90.00
#
_symmetry.space_group_name_H-M   'P 1'
#
loop_
_entity.id
_entity.type
_entity.pdbx_description
1 polymer ?
#
loop_
_entity_poly.entity_id
_entity_poly.type
_entity_poly.pdbx_seq_one_letter_code
_entity_poly.pdbx_strand_id
1 'polypeptide(L)'
;MADTVREYQIVPLAQVDDQYVADTVGDRQLSIDTTARGRIEPIATMVPPPARSPNPFDPSASNCQNWIFDYVQTLVEHGIVGSSALSVVQNAPSIL
;
A
#
# COMPACT_ATOMS: atom_id res chain seq x y z
N MET A 1 -5.89 29.11 -6.86
CA MET A 1 -5.92 27.94 -5.96
C MET A 1 -4.50 27.80 -5.45
N ALA A 2 -4.27 28.03 -4.15
CA ALA A 2 -2.93 27.92 -3.60
C ALA A 2 -2.60 26.43 -3.49
N ASP A 3 -1.63 25.99 -4.28
CA ASP A 3 -1.04 24.66 -4.16
C ASP A 3 -0.32 24.65 -2.81
N THR A 4 -0.97 24.12 -1.78
CA THR A 4 -0.33 23.98 -0.47
C THR A 4 0.76 22.93 -0.62
N VAL A 5 2.02 23.37 -0.73
CA VAL A 5 3.20 22.49 -0.68
C VAL A 5 3.21 21.83 0.68
N ARG A 6 2.62 20.63 0.74
CA ARG A 6 2.62 19.80 1.93
C ARG A 6 3.97 19.09 1.95
N GLU A 7 4.79 19.34 2.96
CA GLU A 7 6.01 18.57 3.14
C GLU A 7 5.64 17.09 3.26
N TYR A 8 6.30 16.26 2.45
CA TYR A 8 6.16 14.82 2.49
C TYR A 8 7.53 14.18 2.47
N GLN A 9 7.61 12.98 3.03
CA GLN A 9 8.81 12.15 3.00
C GLN A 9 8.48 10.85 2.27
N ILE A 10 9.37 10.42 1.39
CA ILE A 10 9.32 9.09 0.80
C ILE A 10 10.17 8.16 1.69
N VAL A 11 9.53 7.13 2.24
CA VAL A 11 10.19 6.09 3.01
C VAL A 11 10.15 4.80 2.19
N PRO A 12 11.29 4.25 1.73
CA PRO A 12 11.31 2.97 1.03
C PRO A 12 10.76 1.86 1.93
N LEU A 13 9.68 1.21 1.49
CA LEU A 13 9.01 0.17 2.28
C LEU A 13 9.76 -1.18 2.21
N ALA A 14 9.94 -1.69 0.99
CA ALA A 14 10.56 -2.98 0.73
C ALA A 14 11.07 -3.07 -0.71
N GLN A 15 11.88 -4.10 -0.99
CA GLN A 15 12.19 -4.55 -2.34
C GLN A 15 11.27 -5.73 -2.68
N VAL A 16 10.81 -5.79 -3.93
CA VAL A 16 10.01 -6.89 -4.48
C VAL A 16 10.84 -7.56 -5.57
N ASP A 17 10.87 -8.89 -5.56
CA ASP A 17 11.55 -9.64 -6.62
C ASP A 17 10.78 -9.52 -7.94
N ASP A 18 11.52 -9.34 -9.04
CA ASP A 18 10.96 -9.15 -10.38
C ASP A 18 10.04 -10.30 -10.80
N GLN A 19 10.28 -11.53 -10.32
CA GLN A 19 9.41 -12.68 -10.60
C GLN A 19 7.96 -12.52 -10.09
N TYR A 20 7.71 -11.56 -9.19
CA TYR A 20 6.38 -11.27 -8.66
C TYR A 20 5.70 -10.09 -9.36
N VAL A 21 6.40 -9.41 -10.27
CA VAL A 21 5.91 -8.27 -11.04
C VAL A 21 5.69 -8.73 -12.48
N ALA A 22 4.58 -8.31 -13.08
CA ALA A 22 4.31 -8.57 -14.49
C ALA A 22 4.39 -7.26 -15.26
N ASP A 23 5.31 -7.20 -16.22
CA ASP A 23 5.42 -6.06 -17.13
C ASP A 23 4.20 -6.00 -18.05
N THR A 24 3.48 -4.88 -17.98
CA THR A 24 2.37 -4.63 -18.91
C THR A 24 2.92 -3.97 -20.16
N VAL A 25 2.77 -4.65 -21.31
CA VAL A 25 3.14 -4.09 -22.61
C VAL A 25 2.18 -2.96 -22.96
N GLY A 26 2.63 -1.73 -22.77
CA GLY A 26 1.84 -0.53 -23.07
C GLY A 26 1.80 -0.25 -24.58
N ASP A 27 0.63 0.10 -25.08
CA ASP A 27 0.39 0.60 -26.44
C ASP A 27 0.48 2.14 -26.52
N ARG A 28 0.89 2.79 -25.42
CA ARG A 28 0.92 4.24 -25.20
C ARG A 28 -0.45 4.92 -25.22
N GLN A 29 -1.54 4.17 -25.18
CA GLN A 29 -2.87 4.73 -25.00
C GLN A 29 -3.24 4.80 -23.52
N LEU A 30 -4.04 5.80 -23.16
CA LEU A 30 -4.62 5.90 -21.83
C LEU A 30 -5.72 4.85 -21.71
N SER A 31 -5.56 3.92 -20.77
CA SER A 31 -6.56 2.91 -20.43
C SER A 31 -6.71 2.77 -18.92
N ILE A 32 -7.86 2.29 -18.49
CA ILE A 32 -8.09 1.87 -17.09
C ILE A 32 -7.82 0.38 -17.06
N ASP A 33 -6.82 -0.03 -16.29
CA ASP A 33 -6.49 -1.43 -16.08
C ASP A 33 -6.78 -1.83 -14.63
N THR A 34 -7.60 -2.86 -14.46
CA THR A 34 -7.95 -3.43 -13.16
C THR A 34 -7.59 -4.91 -13.08
N THR A 35 -6.82 -5.42 -14.06
CA THR A 35 -6.49 -6.85 -14.16
C THR A 35 -5.20 -7.14 -13.43
N ALA A 36 -5.28 -7.94 -12.37
CA ALA A 36 -4.10 -8.48 -11.71
C ALA A 36 -3.39 -9.50 -12.62
N ARG A 37 -2.10 -9.30 -12.87
CA ARG A 37 -1.20 -10.14 -13.67
C ARG A 37 0.01 -10.63 -12.87
N GLY A 38 0.65 -9.76 -12.09
CA GLY A 38 1.77 -10.09 -11.22
C GLY A 38 1.30 -10.77 -9.94
N ARG A 39 2.14 -11.59 -9.30
CA ARG A 39 1.76 -12.29 -8.06
C ARG A 39 1.47 -11.32 -6.90
N ILE A 40 2.08 -10.14 -6.90
CA ILE A 40 1.83 -9.13 -5.85
C ILE A 40 0.39 -8.61 -5.89
N GLU A 41 -0.18 -8.41 -7.08
CA GLU A 41 -1.49 -7.76 -7.25
C GLU A 41 -2.66 -8.53 -6.63
N PRO A 42 -2.89 -9.84 -6.87
CA PRO A 42 -4.00 -10.55 -6.26
C PRO A 42 -3.83 -10.66 -4.74
N ILE A 43 -2.60 -10.75 -4.23
CA ILE A 43 -2.32 -10.81 -2.79
C ILE A 43 -2.60 -9.45 -2.15
N ALA A 44 -2.18 -8.36 -2.79
CA ALA A 44 -2.48 -6.99 -2.36
C ALA A 44 -3.99 -6.74 -2.26
N THR A 45 -4.81 -7.35 -3.13
CA THR A 45 -6.28 -7.21 -3.08
C THR A 45 -6.96 -7.99 -1.95
N MET A 46 -6.26 -8.88 -1.25
CA MET A 46 -6.83 -9.63 -0.11
C MET A 46 -7.15 -8.73 1.09
N VAL A 47 -6.48 -7.57 1.19
CA VAL A 47 -6.70 -6.60 2.26
C VAL A 47 -7.39 -5.36 1.68
N PRO A 48 -8.73 -5.28 1.72
CA PRO A 48 -9.45 -4.15 1.16
C PRO A 48 -9.12 -2.86 1.94
N PRO A 49 -8.95 -1.72 1.25
CA PRO A 49 -8.75 -0.44 1.92
C PRO A 49 -9.98 -0.04 2.74
N PRO A 50 -9.79 0.70 3.85
CA PRO A 50 -10.91 1.16 4.66
C PRO A 50 -11.77 2.12 3.84
N ALA A 51 -13.08 1.99 4.00
CA ALA A 51 -14.02 2.92 3.40
C ALA A 51 -13.93 4.30 4.05
N ARG A 52 -14.53 5.31 3.41
CA ARG A 52 -14.68 6.64 4.02
C ARG A 52 -15.39 6.50 5.38
N SER A 53 -14.72 6.93 6.45
CA SER A 53 -15.30 6.86 7.79
C SER A 53 -16.54 7.78 7.91
N PRO A 54 -17.67 7.28 8.44
CA PRO A 54 -18.81 8.11 8.82
C PRO A 54 -18.47 9.09 9.95
N ASN A 55 -17.56 8.69 10.85
CA ASN A 55 -17.06 9.49 11.96
C ASN A 55 -15.52 9.42 12.01
N PRO A 56 -14.82 10.44 11.46
CA PRO A 56 -13.35 10.47 11.46
C PRO A 56 -12.70 10.52 12.84
N PHE A 57 -13.45 10.83 13.89
CA PHE A 57 -12.96 10.95 15.26
C PHE A 57 -13.25 9.72 16.12
N ASP A 58 -13.82 8.66 15.56
CA ASP A 58 -14.01 7.40 16.28
C ASP A 58 -12.66 6.66 16.40
N PRO A 59 -12.09 6.53 17.61
CA PRO A 59 -10.80 5.88 17.80
C PRO A 59 -10.87 4.35 17.65
N SER A 60 -12.07 3.77 17.64
CA SER A 60 -12.28 2.33 17.47
C SER A 60 -12.41 1.90 16.01
N ALA A 61 -12.62 2.86 15.10
CA ALA A 61 -12.75 2.58 13.68
C ALA A 61 -11.40 2.24 13.06
N SER A 62 -11.34 1.16 12.29
CA SER A 62 -10.15 0.83 11.50
C SER A 62 -9.84 1.96 10.53
N ASN A 63 -8.60 2.44 10.58
CA ASN A 63 -8.15 3.57 9.78
C ASN A 63 -7.06 3.15 8.78
N CYS A 64 -6.59 4.10 7.97
CA CYS A 64 -5.57 3.83 6.96
C CYS A 64 -4.23 3.34 7.57
N GLN A 65 -3.92 3.68 8.82
CA GLN A 65 -2.70 3.22 9.49
C GLN A 65 -2.80 1.74 9.92
N ASN A 66 -3.97 1.30 10.41
CA ASN A 66 -4.19 -0.13 10.68
C ASN A 66 -4.16 -0.92 9.36
N TRP A 67 -4.85 -0.41 8.34
CA TRP A 67 -4.90 -1.05 7.04
C TRP A 67 -3.52 -1.24 6.41
N ILE A 68 -2.64 -0.22 6.42
CA ILE A 68 -1.31 -0.37 5.80
C ILE A 68 -0.47 -1.42 6.53
N PHE A 69 -0.63 -1.57 7.85
CA PHE A 69 0.04 -2.63 8.59
C PHE A 69 -0.45 -4.02 8.15
N ASP A 70 -1.77 -4.23 8.12
CA ASP A 70 -2.38 -5.50 7.70
C ASP A 70 -2.02 -5.85 6.24
N TYR A 71 -2.04 -4.85 5.36
CA TYR A 71 -1.64 -4.96 3.97
C TYR A 71 -0.20 -5.47 3.83
N VAL A 72 0.75 -4.83 4.55
CA VAL A 72 2.17 -5.24 4.50
C VAL A 72 2.37 -6.60 5.16
N GLN A 73 1.64 -6.89 6.24
CA GLN A 73 1.68 -8.19 6.90
C GLN A 73 1.27 -9.31 5.93
N THR A 74 0.18 -9.15 5.18
CA THR A 74 -0.24 -10.13 4.17
C THR A 74 0.83 -10.33 3.08
N LEU A 75 1.50 -9.27 2.62
CA LEU A 75 2.60 -9.42 1.66
C LEU A 75 3.80 -10.18 2.24
N VAL A 76 4.11 -10.00 3.52
CA VAL A 76 5.17 -10.74 4.22
C VAL A 76 4.79 -12.21 4.39
N GLU A 77 3.57 -12.51 4.82
CA GLU A 77 3.07 -13.87 5.04
C GLU A 77 3.07 -14.70 3.75
N HIS A 78 2.86 -14.04 2.60
CA HIS A 78 2.94 -14.67 1.28
C HIS A 78 4.34 -14.65 0.66
N GLY A 79 5.36 -14.14 1.36
CA GLY A 79 6.75 -14.11 0.91
C GLY A 79 7.02 -13.17 -0.26
N ILE A 80 6.16 -12.17 -0.47
CA ILE A 80 6.31 -11.17 -1.54
C ILE A 80 7.36 -10.13 -1.17
N VAL A 81 7.42 -9.76 0.12
CA VAL A 81 8.41 -8.85 0.69
C VAL A 81 9.03 -9.44 1.95
N GLY A 82 10.23 -8.98 2.30
CA GLY A 82 10.90 -9.38 3.55
C GLY A 82 10.18 -8.86 4.79
N SER A 83 10.28 -9.60 5.91
CA SER A 83 9.65 -9.25 7.19
C SER A 83 10.11 -7.91 7.78
N SER A 84 11.27 -7.40 7.35
CA SER A 84 11.75 -6.06 7.71
C SER A 84 10.82 -4.93 7.26
N ALA A 85 9.95 -5.17 6.27
CA ALA A 85 8.95 -4.21 5.81
C ALA A 85 8.00 -3.77 6.94
N LEU A 86 7.64 -4.68 7.85
CA LEU A 86 6.78 -4.35 9.00
C LEU A 86 7.45 -3.37 9.96
N SER A 87 8.76 -3.52 10.17
CA SER A 87 9.54 -2.57 10.97
C SER A 87 9.58 -1.18 10.32
N VAL A 88 9.60 -1.09 8.99
CA VAL A 88 9.52 0.21 8.30
C VAL A 88 8.18 0.89 8.57
N VAL A 89 7.06 0.15 8.48
CA VAL A 89 5.73 0.70 8.78
C VAL A 89 5.63 1.15 10.25
N GLN A 90 6.11 0.34 11.18
CA GLN A 90 6.07 0.65 12.63
C GLN A 90 6.90 1.88 13.00
N ASN A 91 8.01 2.12 12.30
CA ASN A 91 8.90 3.26 12.54
C ASN A 91 8.61 4.45 11.60
N ALA A 92 7.56 4.37 10.78
CA ALA A 92 7.19 5.46 9.90
C ALA A 92 6.78 6.70 10.72
N PRO A 93 7.11 7.93 10.26
CA PRO A 93 6.74 9.15 10.96
C PRO A 93 5.22 9.22 11.19
N SER A 94 4.81 9.31 12.45
CA SER A 94 3.44 9.61 12.84
C SER A 94 3.39 11.01 13.44
N ILE A 95 2.38 11.78 13.07
CA ILE A 95 2.11 13.07 13.68
C ILE A 95 1.31 12.76 14.96
N LEU A 96 1.92 13.00 16.12
CA LEU A 96 1.26 12.92 17.44
C LEU A 96 0.24 14.06 17.60
#